data_AF-S0AMP6-F1
#
_entry.id   AF-S0AMP6-F1
#
_cell.length_a   1.000
_cell.length_b   1.000
_cell.length_c   1.000
_cell.angle_alpha   90.00
_cell.angle_beta   90.00
_cell.angle_gamma   90.00
#
_symmetry.space_group_name_H-M   'P 1'
#
loop_
_entity.id
_entity.type
_entity.pdbx_description
1 polymer ?
#
loop_
_entity_poly.entity_id
_entity_poly.type
_entity_poly.pdbx_seq_one_letter_code
_entity_poly.pdbx_strand_id
1 'polypeptide(L)'
;MFVNTFEYSRRVQRIDNILYSTDHQSLDLIISLQNNVLIVMSLFLMLIQMETTIRFAETKDLESLLKIDRLAHQEFPDWWDCLEASEMKKLIGKSKFNVLVAVVDGGIVGFLRGSLLEKNRLYVDDIFVLKELRGQGLGKQMMNLFLEEWKGKAVSVGLHTKDFNVKKFEKMGFKKKMNFMYRKL
;
A
#
# COMPACT_ATOMS: atom_id res chain seq x y z
N MET A 1 73.32 37.69 19.82
CA MET A 1 73.36 36.35 19.20
C MET A 1 71.96 36.08 18.66
N PHE A 2 71.82 36.11 17.33
CA PHE A 2 70.54 36.10 16.62
C PHE A 2 69.87 34.73 16.74
N VAL A 3 68.64 34.70 17.27
CA VAL A 3 67.81 33.50 17.23
C VAL A 3 67.44 33.25 15.77
N ASN A 4 67.76 32.06 15.27
CA ASN A 4 67.65 31.67 13.87
C ASN A 4 66.17 31.64 13.44
N THR A 5 65.66 32.78 12.96
CA THR A 5 64.27 33.00 12.53
C THR A 5 63.83 32.06 11.41
N PHE A 6 64.78 31.45 10.69
CA PHE A 6 64.53 30.47 9.63
C PHE A 6 64.02 29.11 10.15
N GLU A 7 64.45 28.67 11.34
CA GLU A 7 63.98 27.39 11.91
C GLU A 7 62.58 27.49 12.53
N TYR A 8 62.22 28.65 13.08
CA TYR A 8 60.88 28.88 13.63
C TYR A 8 59.82 28.89 12.52
N SER A 9 60.08 29.58 11.41
CA SER A 9 59.20 29.61 10.23
C SER A 9 58.96 28.21 9.63
N ARG A 10 60.01 27.37 9.51
CA ARG A 10 59.86 26.01 8.99
C ARG A 10 59.09 25.07 9.94
N ARG A 11 59.20 25.26 11.26
CA ARG A 11 58.42 24.49 12.24
C ARG A 11 56.94 24.85 12.21
N VAL A 12 56.61 26.14 12.12
CA VAL A 12 55.22 26.61 12.02
C VAL A 12 54.56 26.10 10.73
N GLN A 13 55.22 26.25 9.57
CA GLN A 13 54.73 25.69 8.30
C GLN A 13 54.56 24.16 8.31
N ARG A 14 55.42 23.42 9.04
CA ARG A 14 55.27 21.97 9.20
C ARG A 14 54.06 21.59 10.03
N ILE A 15 53.80 22.32 11.12
CA ILE A 15 52.66 22.06 12.02
C ILE A 15 51.35 22.43 11.32
N ASP A 16 51.31 23.55 10.59
CA ASP A 16 50.15 23.98 9.82
C ASP A 16 49.81 22.96 8.72
N ASN A 17 50.81 22.43 8.00
CA ASN A 17 50.60 21.38 6.99
C ASN A 17 50.16 20.03 7.59
N ILE A 18 50.63 19.67 8.79
CA ILE A 18 50.21 18.45 9.49
C ILE A 18 48.76 18.59 9.97
N LEU A 19 48.40 19.73 10.57
CA LEU A 19 47.03 20.05 10.99
C LEU A 19 46.07 20.10 9.80
N TYR A 20 46.46 20.73 8.69
CA TYR A 20 45.65 20.74 7.45
C TYR A 20 45.47 19.34 6.85
N SER A 21 46.51 18.49 6.86
CA SER A 21 46.41 17.13 6.33
C SER A 21 45.54 16.21 7.19
N THR A 22 45.55 16.43 8.51
CA THR A 22 44.77 15.61 9.45
C THR A 22 43.30 16.02 9.45
N ASP A 23 42.98 17.31 9.30
CA ASP A 23 41.59 17.77 9.15
C ASP A 23 40.94 17.25 7.86
N HIS A 24 41.66 17.26 6.73
CA HIS A 24 41.14 16.72 5.47
C HIS A 24 40.94 15.20 5.51
N GLN A 25 41.90 14.43 6.07
CA GLN A 25 41.73 12.99 6.23
C GLN A 25 40.56 12.63 7.17
N SER A 26 40.32 13.46 8.19
CA SER A 26 39.18 13.30 9.11
C SER A 26 37.85 13.56 8.41
N LEU A 27 37.77 14.61 7.60
CA LEU A 27 36.58 14.97 6.82
C LEU A 27 36.24 13.91 5.78
N ASP A 28 37.24 13.39 5.06
CA ASP A 28 37.05 12.32 4.07
C ASP A 28 36.53 11.03 4.72
N LEU A 29 37.02 10.69 5.92
CA LEU A 29 36.55 9.54 6.69
C LEU A 29 35.09 9.73 7.15
N ILE A 30 34.73 10.92 7.63
CA ILE A 30 33.36 11.24 8.05
C ILE A 30 32.39 11.17 6.87
N ILE A 31 32.77 11.74 5.71
CA ILE A 31 31.97 11.69 4.48
C ILE A 31 31.80 10.25 4.00
N SER A 32 32.88 9.45 4.01
CA SER A 32 32.82 8.04 3.66
C SER A 32 31.89 7.23 4.58
N LEU A 33 31.93 7.48 5.89
CA LEU A 33 31.05 6.82 6.87
C LEU A 33 29.59 7.24 6.69
N GLN A 34 29.32 8.53 6.45
CA GLN A 34 27.96 9.02 6.16
C GLN A 34 27.39 8.40 4.89
N ASN A 35 28.19 8.29 3.83
CA ASN A 35 27.77 7.64 2.59
C ASN A 35 27.48 6.15 2.80
N ASN A 36 28.30 5.45 3.58
CA ASN A 36 28.07 4.05 3.89
C ASN A 36 26.78 3.85 4.70
N VAL A 37 26.50 4.71 5.69
CA VAL A 37 25.25 4.66 6.46
C VAL A 37 24.05 4.93 5.54
N LEU A 38 24.15 5.91 4.64
CA LEU A 38 23.09 6.21 3.68
C LEU A 38 22.83 5.03 2.73
N ILE A 39 23.89 4.40 2.22
CA ILE A 39 23.82 3.20 1.37
C ILE A 39 23.18 2.04 2.13
N VAL A 40 23.60 1.77 3.37
CA VAL A 40 23.03 0.71 4.21
C VAL A 40 21.56 0.99 4.52
N MET A 41 21.18 2.24 4.81
CA MET A 41 19.78 2.63 4.99
C MET A 41 18.97 2.48 3.71
N SER A 42 19.49 2.87 2.55
CA SER A 42 18.82 2.68 1.26
C SER A 42 18.68 1.20 0.88
N LEU A 43 19.71 0.38 1.12
CA LEU A 43 19.65 -1.07 0.94
C LEU A 43 18.67 -1.73 1.90
N PHE A 44 18.64 -1.29 3.15
CA PHE A 44 17.66 -1.74 4.15
C PHE A 44 16.23 -1.36 3.73
N LEU A 45 16.00 -0.13 3.25
CA LEU A 45 14.71 0.29 2.71
C LEU A 45 14.29 -0.48 1.45
N MET A 46 15.24 -0.85 0.58
CA MET A 46 14.97 -1.73 -0.56
C MET A 46 14.60 -3.16 -0.11
N LEU A 47 15.21 -3.68 0.95
CA LEU A 47 14.93 -5.01 1.50
C LEU A 47 13.56 -5.10 2.21
N ILE A 48 12.95 -3.97 2.57
CA ILE A 48 11.61 -3.92 3.21
C ILE A 48 10.50 -3.59 2.19
N GLN A 49 10.76 -3.68 0.89
CA GLN A 49 9.69 -3.52 -0.10
C GLN A 49 8.69 -4.67 0.03
N MET A 50 7.58 -4.40 0.72
CA MET A 50 6.46 -5.34 0.83
C MET A 50 5.91 -5.61 -0.57
N GLU A 51 5.94 -6.87 -1.00
CA GLU A 51 5.43 -7.23 -2.32
C GLU A 51 3.91 -7.16 -2.27
N THR A 52 3.34 -6.14 -2.92
CA THR A 52 1.89 -5.91 -2.93
C THR A 52 1.33 -6.21 -4.32
N THR A 53 0.33 -7.09 -4.38
CA THR A 53 -0.38 -7.43 -5.61
C THR A 53 -1.88 -7.36 -5.40
N ILE A 54 -2.58 -6.70 -6.34
CA ILE A 54 -4.04 -6.76 -6.45
C ILE A 54 -4.41 -7.66 -7.63
N ARG A 55 -5.22 -8.69 -7.39
CA ARG A 55 -5.62 -9.64 -8.43
C ARG A 55 -7.01 -10.22 -8.19
N PHE A 56 -7.56 -10.88 -9.20
CA PHE A 56 -8.75 -11.71 -9.01
C PHE A 56 -8.42 -12.90 -8.10
N ALA A 57 -9.37 -13.25 -7.26
CA ALA A 57 -9.28 -14.44 -6.42
C ALA A 57 -9.37 -15.71 -7.27
N GLU A 58 -8.61 -16.71 -6.85
CA GLU A 58 -8.61 -18.05 -7.39
C GLU A 58 -9.18 -19.03 -6.35
N THR A 59 -9.58 -20.23 -6.77
CA THR A 59 -10.16 -21.23 -5.85
C THR A 59 -9.22 -21.57 -4.68
N LYS A 60 -7.90 -21.51 -4.90
CA LYS A 60 -6.87 -21.74 -3.86
C LYS A 60 -6.92 -20.70 -2.72
N ASP A 61 -7.49 -19.52 -2.98
CA ASP A 61 -7.59 -18.43 -2.00
C ASP A 61 -8.75 -18.62 -1.02
N LEU A 62 -9.62 -19.62 -1.22
CA LEU A 62 -10.88 -19.79 -0.50
C LEU A 62 -10.70 -19.76 1.02
N GLU A 63 -9.73 -20.51 1.56
CA GLU A 63 -9.50 -20.58 3.00
C GLU A 63 -9.06 -19.21 3.58
N SER A 64 -8.15 -18.54 2.89
CA SER A 64 -7.67 -17.21 3.29
C SER A 64 -8.77 -16.15 3.20
N LEU A 65 -9.61 -16.22 2.16
CA LEU A 65 -10.79 -15.36 2.02
C LEU A 65 -11.78 -15.55 3.17
N LEU A 66 -12.12 -16.80 3.50
CA LEU A 66 -13.02 -17.09 4.63
C LEU A 66 -12.44 -16.61 5.97
N LYS A 67 -11.12 -16.67 6.14
CA LYS A 67 -10.45 -16.10 7.32
C LYS A 67 -10.62 -14.58 7.38
N ILE A 68 -10.37 -13.87 6.28
CA ILE A 68 -10.50 -12.41 6.23
C ILE A 68 -11.96 -11.97 6.34
N ASP A 69 -12.90 -12.70 5.76
CA ASP A 69 -14.34 -12.45 5.87
C ASP A 69 -14.82 -12.57 7.33
N ARG A 70 -14.36 -13.61 8.05
CA ARG A 70 -14.60 -13.72 9.51
C ARG A 70 -14.02 -12.56 10.31
N LEU A 71 -12.82 -12.08 9.95
CA LEU A 71 -12.22 -10.92 10.60
C LEU A 71 -13.03 -9.64 10.32
N ALA A 72 -13.58 -9.50 9.10
CA ALA A 72 -14.45 -8.38 8.75
C ALA A 72 -15.75 -8.39 9.57
N HIS A 73 -16.39 -9.56 9.73
CA HIS A 73 -17.55 -9.73 10.60
C HIS A 73 -17.23 -9.44 12.08
N GLN A 74 -16.08 -9.92 12.58
CA GLN A 74 -15.66 -9.61 13.96
C GLN A 74 -15.48 -8.11 14.20
N GLU A 75 -14.99 -7.37 13.21
CA GLU A 75 -14.84 -5.91 13.32
C GLU A 75 -16.15 -5.15 13.12
N PHE A 76 -17.06 -5.67 12.28
CA PHE A 76 -18.30 -5.01 11.89
C PHE A 76 -19.52 -5.95 11.98
N PRO A 77 -19.85 -6.49 13.16
CA PRO A 77 -20.85 -7.56 13.30
C PRO A 77 -22.27 -7.12 12.88
N ASP A 78 -22.62 -5.85 13.07
CA ASP A 78 -23.94 -5.31 12.70
C ASP A 78 -24.07 -4.92 11.22
N TRP A 79 -23.00 -5.04 10.43
CA TRP A 79 -22.95 -4.58 9.04
C TRP A 79 -22.49 -5.66 8.06
N TRP A 80 -21.84 -6.71 8.56
CA TRP A 80 -21.12 -7.66 7.73
C TRP A 80 -21.56 -9.07 8.07
N ASP A 81 -22.18 -9.77 7.13
CA ASP A 81 -22.55 -11.18 7.29
C ASP A 81 -21.45 -12.05 6.67
N CYS A 82 -20.95 -13.04 7.43
CA CYS A 82 -20.00 -14.01 6.91
C CYS A 82 -20.65 -14.90 5.86
N LEU A 83 -19.91 -15.22 4.80
CA LEU A 83 -20.29 -16.26 3.87
C LEU A 83 -19.81 -17.63 4.32
N GLU A 84 -20.63 -18.63 4.04
CA GLU A 84 -20.20 -20.01 4.16
C GLU A 84 -19.21 -20.39 3.05
N ALA A 85 -18.38 -21.40 3.32
CA ALA A 85 -17.37 -21.87 2.36
C ALA A 85 -17.97 -22.23 0.99
N SER A 86 -19.17 -22.83 1.00
CA SER A 86 -19.88 -23.21 -0.22
C SER A 86 -20.38 -22.02 -1.04
N GLU A 87 -20.68 -20.90 -0.38
CA GLU A 87 -21.17 -19.67 -1.01
C GLU A 87 -20.01 -18.89 -1.59
N MET A 88 -18.96 -18.63 -0.80
CA MET A 88 -17.74 -17.96 -1.26
C MET A 88 -17.14 -18.68 -2.48
N LYS A 89 -17.10 -20.02 -2.46
CA LYS A 89 -16.60 -20.83 -3.58
C LYS A 89 -17.43 -20.67 -4.86
N LYS A 90 -18.73 -20.40 -4.77
CA LYS A 90 -19.59 -20.15 -5.95
C LYS A 90 -19.29 -18.80 -6.61
N LEU A 91 -18.70 -17.86 -5.87
CA LEU A 91 -18.42 -16.51 -6.36
C LEU A 91 -17.04 -16.43 -7.03
N ILE A 92 -16.06 -17.16 -6.50
CA ILE A 92 -14.69 -17.15 -7.03
C ILE A 92 -14.67 -17.67 -8.47
N GLY A 93 -14.01 -16.91 -9.36
CA GLY A 93 -13.77 -17.31 -10.75
C GLY A 93 -15.01 -17.31 -11.66
N LYS A 94 -16.11 -16.64 -11.27
CA LYS A 94 -17.32 -16.53 -12.11
C LYS A 94 -17.43 -15.16 -12.76
N SER A 95 -17.76 -15.12 -14.06
CA SER A 95 -17.86 -13.85 -14.80
C SER A 95 -18.93 -12.87 -14.30
N LYS A 96 -19.95 -13.33 -13.56
CA LYS A 96 -20.98 -12.46 -12.94
C LYS A 96 -20.59 -11.95 -11.55
N PHE A 97 -19.55 -12.51 -10.94
CA PHE A 97 -19.12 -12.21 -9.57
C PHE A 97 -17.61 -11.99 -9.55
N ASN A 98 -17.19 -10.77 -9.24
CA ASN A 98 -15.77 -10.48 -9.16
C ASN A 98 -15.36 -10.42 -7.70
N VAL A 99 -14.52 -11.37 -7.31
CA VAL A 99 -13.80 -11.35 -6.04
C VAL A 99 -12.37 -10.93 -6.35
N LEU A 100 -11.95 -9.78 -5.83
CA LEU A 100 -10.57 -9.31 -5.89
C LEU A 100 -9.93 -9.46 -4.52
N VAL A 101 -8.63 -9.72 -4.49
CA VAL A 101 -7.83 -9.82 -3.27
C VAL A 101 -6.68 -8.82 -3.31
N ALA A 102 -6.37 -8.25 -2.15
CA ALA A 102 -5.10 -7.59 -1.89
C ALA A 102 -4.17 -8.59 -1.23
N VAL A 103 -3.03 -8.85 -1.86
CA VAL A 103 -1.99 -9.75 -1.37
C VAL A 103 -0.79 -8.91 -0.99
N VAL A 104 -0.28 -9.10 0.23
CA VAL A 104 0.92 -8.45 0.76
C VAL A 104 1.82 -9.53 1.32
N ASP A 105 3.06 -9.62 0.83
CA ASP A 105 4.06 -10.64 1.20
C ASP A 105 3.49 -12.07 1.11
N GLY A 106 2.73 -12.34 0.05
CA GLY A 106 2.07 -13.63 -0.22
C GLY A 106 0.80 -13.90 0.58
N GLY A 107 0.47 -13.09 1.59
CA GLY A 107 -0.75 -13.21 2.40
C GLY A 107 -1.90 -12.35 1.88
N ILE A 108 -3.12 -12.89 1.85
CA ILE A 108 -4.32 -12.08 1.55
C ILE A 108 -4.65 -11.23 2.78
N VAL A 109 -4.71 -9.92 2.58
CA VAL A 109 -4.91 -8.91 3.63
C VAL A 109 -6.16 -8.05 3.43
N GLY A 110 -6.91 -8.32 2.37
CA GLY A 110 -8.14 -7.62 2.05
C GLY A 110 -8.79 -8.20 0.82
N PHE A 111 -10.06 -7.88 0.63
CA PHE A 111 -10.80 -8.30 -0.54
C PHE A 111 -11.89 -7.30 -0.92
N LEU A 112 -12.36 -7.43 -2.16
CA LEU A 112 -13.54 -6.76 -2.68
C LEU A 112 -14.42 -7.81 -3.36
N ARG A 113 -15.71 -7.83 -3.00
CA ARG A 113 -16.74 -8.61 -3.69
C ARG A 113 -17.67 -7.67 -4.44
N GLY A 114 -17.92 -7.96 -5.70
CA GLY A 114 -18.97 -7.30 -6.46
C GLY A 114 -19.71 -8.25 -7.39
N SER A 115 -20.93 -7.87 -7.71
CA SER A 115 -21.88 -8.63 -8.50
C SER A 115 -22.40 -7.81 -9.69
N LEU A 116 -22.59 -8.48 -10.82
CA LEU A 116 -23.31 -7.92 -11.96
C LEU A 116 -24.82 -8.16 -11.78
N LEU A 117 -25.55 -7.07 -11.59
CA LEU A 117 -27.00 -7.04 -11.52
C LEU A 117 -27.60 -6.87 -12.93
N GLU A 118 -28.94 -6.91 -12.98
CA GLU A 118 -29.69 -6.63 -14.20
C GLU A 118 -29.36 -5.27 -14.82
N LYS A 119 -29.62 -5.14 -16.13
CA LYS A 119 -29.39 -3.91 -16.89
C LYS A 119 -27.92 -3.44 -16.85
N ASN A 120 -27.00 -4.39 -16.76
CA ASN A 120 -25.55 -4.19 -16.73
C ASN A 120 -25.09 -3.22 -15.63
N ARG A 121 -25.71 -3.29 -14.46
CA ARG A 121 -25.31 -2.49 -13.30
C ARG A 121 -24.47 -3.34 -12.36
N LEU A 122 -23.37 -2.81 -11.89
CA LEU A 122 -22.57 -3.46 -10.85
C LEU A 122 -23.03 -3.02 -9.48
N TYR A 123 -22.82 -3.91 -8.53
CA TYR A 123 -22.93 -3.61 -7.12
C TYR A 123 -21.67 -4.12 -6.41
N VAL A 124 -21.08 -3.29 -5.57
CA VAL A 124 -19.99 -3.72 -4.68
C VAL A 124 -20.65 -4.12 -3.38
N ASP A 125 -20.70 -5.44 -3.17
CA ASP A 125 -21.28 -6.06 -1.99
C ASP A 125 -20.40 -5.76 -0.79
N ASP A 126 -19.10 -6.00 -0.91
CA ASP A 126 -18.15 -5.90 0.19
C ASP A 126 -16.82 -5.31 -0.24
N ILE A 127 -16.20 -4.55 0.66
CA ILE A 127 -14.80 -4.16 0.56
C ILE A 127 -14.18 -4.06 1.95
N PHE A 128 -13.11 -4.83 2.17
CA PHE A 128 -12.41 -4.89 3.45
C PHE A 128 -10.90 -4.95 3.26
N VAL A 129 -10.19 -4.33 4.20
CA VAL A 129 -8.73 -4.40 4.35
C VAL A 129 -8.45 -4.52 5.84
N LEU A 130 -7.50 -5.38 6.21
CA LEU A 130 -7.02 -5.51 7.59
C LEU A 130 -6.65 -4.15 8.18
N LYS A 131 -7.00 -3.93 9.45
CA LYS A 131 -6.97 -2.62 10.10
C LYS A 131 -5.58 -1.98 10.05
N GLU A 132 -4.55 -2.77 10.29
CA GLU A 132 -3.13 -2.43 10.30
C GLU A 132 -2.59 -2.01 8.92
N LEU A 133 -3.25 -2.41 7.82
CA LEU A 133 -2.84 -2.12 6.44
C LEU A 133 -3.73 -1.07 5.76
N ARG A 134 -4.64 -0.44 6.52
CA ARG A 134 -5.46 0.68 6.01
C ARG A 134 -4.65 1.96 5.86
N GLY A 135 -5.17 2.87 5.04
CA GLY A 135 -4.48 4.13 4.73
C GLY A 135 -3.41 4.01 3.64
N GLN A 136 -3.02 2.79 3.27
CA GLN A 136 -2.01 2.50 2.24
C GLN A 136 -2.59 2.42 0.81
N GLY A 137 -3.89 2.70 0.64
CA GLY A 137 -4.55 2.73 -0.66
C GLY A 137 -5.00 1.38 -1.22
N LEU A 138 -4.79 0.25 -0.53
CA LEU A 138 -5.18 -1.10 -1.00
C LEU A 138 -6.65 -1.19 -1.44
N GLY A 139 -7.59 -0.67 -0.65
CA GLY A 139 -9.02 -0.64 -1.03
C GLY A 139 -9.29 0.19 -2.29
N LYS A 140 -8.55 1.30 -2.49
CA LYS A 140 -8.65 2.10 -3.72
C LYS A 140 -8.11 1.32 -4.92
N GLN A 141 -7.01 0.59 -4.75
CA GLN A 141 -6.42 -0.21 -5.82
C GLN A 141 -7.37 -1.36 -6.23
N MET A 142 -7.96 -2.08 -5.27
CA MET A 142 -9.00 -3.08 -5.54
C MET A 142 -10.21 -2.49 -6.27
N MET A 143 -10.73 -1.35 -5.80
CA MET A 143 -11.83 -0.66 -6.45
C MET A 143 -11.47 -0.27 -7.88
N ASN A 144 -10.28 0.32 -8.11
CA ASN A 144 -9.87 0.73 -9.45
C ASN A 144 -9.76 -0.45 -10.42
N LEU A 145 -9.17 -1.59 -10.00
CA LEU A 145 -9.10 -2.78 -10.85
C LEU A 145 -10.49 -3.33 -11.15
N PHE A 146 -11.40 -3.33 -10.17
CA PHE A 146 -12.79 -3.70 -10.38
C PHE A 146 -13.48 -2.78 -11.41
N LEU A 147 -13.29 -1.46 -11.31
CA LEU A 147 -13.92 -0.51 -12.24
C LEU A 147 -13.35 -0.60 -13.65
N GLU A 148 -12.04 -0.82 -13.81
CA GLU A 148 -11.45 -1.01 -15.14
C GLU A 148 -11.89 -2.31 -15.80
N GLU A 149 -11.99 -3.42 -15.05
CA GLU A 149 -12.50 -4.69 -15.60
C GLU A 149 -13.87 -4.54 -16.27
N TRP A 150 -14.71 -3.65 -15.74
CA TRP A 150 -16.07 -3.45 -16.23
C TRP A 150 -16.30 -2.20 -17.07
N LYS A 151 -15.25 -1.44 -17.35
CA LYS A 151 -15.34 -0.24 -18.18
C LYS A 151 -15.84 -0.60 -19.59
N GLY A 152 -16.88 0.10 -20.04
CA GLY A 152 -17.56 -0.20 -21.30
C GLY A 152 -18.43 -1.47 -21.31
N LYS A 153 -18.40 -2.30 -20.26
CA LYS A 153 -19.24 -3.50 -20.09
C LYS A 153 -20.46 -3.22 -19.20
N ALA A 154 -20.28 -2.40 -18.17
CA ALA A 154 -21.32 -2.00 -17.23
C ALA A 154 -21.67 -0.52 -17.37
N VAL A 155 -22.92 -0.15 -17.06
CA VAL A 155 -23.40 1.23 -17.16
C VAL A 155 -23.13 2.06 -15.91
N SER A 156 -23.03 1.39 -14.76
CA SER A 156 -22.81 2.03 -13.46
C SER A 156 -22.42 1.01 -12.41
N VAL A 157 -21.78 1.47 -11.34
CA VAL A 157 -21.55 0.74 -10.10
C VAL A 157 -22.27 1.43 -8.93
N GLY A 158 -22.84 0.64 -8.02
CA GLY A 158 -23.43 1.11 -6.76
C GLY A 158 -22.83 0.42 -5.54
N LEU A 159 -22.93 1.05 -4.38
CA LEU A 159 -22.59 0.46 -3.08
C LEU A 159 -23.31 1.17 -1.92
N HIS A 160 -23.50 0.46 -0.81
CA HIS A 160 -23.84 1.05 0.48
C HIS A 160 -22.57 1.34 1.28
N THR A 161 -22.57 2.43 2.04
CA THR A 161 -21.43 2.76 2.90
C THR A 161 -21.83 3.57 4.12
N LYS A 162 -21.08 3.42 5.21
CA LYS A 162 -21.19 4.27 6.40
C LYS A 162 -20.69 5.69 6.10
N ASP A 163 -21.25 6.69 6.77
CA ASP A 163 -20.99 8.11 6.47
C ASP A 163 -19.51 8.50 6.49
N PHE A 164 -18.70 7.89 7.36
CA PHE A 164 -17.26 8.17 7.45
C PHE A 164 -16.46 7.79 6.19
N ASN A 165 -17.01 6.96 5.30
CA ASN A 165 -16.38 6.58 4.03
C ASN A 165 -16.88 7.38 2.82
N VAL A 166 -17.96 8.17 2.95
CA VAL A 166 -18.57 8.90 1.82
C VAL A 166 -17.55 9.75 1.08
N LYS A 167 -16.78 10.58 1.79
CA LYS A 167 -15.75 11.44 1.18
C LYS A 167 -14.67 10.67 0.43
N LYS A 168 -14.37 9.42 0.83
CA LYS A 168 -13.38 8.57 0.13
C LYS A 168 -13.93 8.12 -1.22
N PHE A 169 -15.19 7.69 -1.25
CA PHE A 169 -15.85 7.27 -2.49
C PHE A 169 -16.16 8.46 -3.43
N GLU A 170 -16.48 9.64 -2.89
CA GLU A 170 -16.63 10.87 -3.69
C GLU A 170 -15.33 11.22 -4.44
N LYS A 171 -14.17 11.11 -3.77
CA LYS A 171 -12.86 11.26 -4.43
C LYS A 171 -12.59 10.21 -5.52
N MET A 172 -13.32 9.10 -5.51
CA MET A 172 -13.29 8.07 -6.56
C MET A 172 -14.40 8.27 -7.61
N GLY A 173 -15.10 9.42 -7.62
CA GLY A 173 -16.12 9.75 -8.61
C GLY A 173 -17.51 9.17 -8.33
N PHE A 174 -17.73 8.57 -7.16
CA PHE A 174 -19.08 8.20 -6.73
C PHE A 174 -19.86 9.42 -6.26
N LYS A 175 -21.18 9.35 -6.41
CA LYS A 175 -22.13 10.37 -5.96
C LYS A 175 -23.09 9.75 -4.96
N LYS A 176 -23.37 10.44 -3.85
CA LYS A 176 -24.36 10.01 -2.86
C LYS A 176 -25.77 10.22 -3.41
N LYS A 177 -26.65 9.23 -3.26
CA LYS A 177 -28.08 9.31 -3.52
C LYS A 177 -28.82 8.55 -2.42
N MET A 178 -29.52 9.29 -1.56
CA MET A 178 -30.14 8.72 -0.34
C MET A 178 -29.11 7.92 0.47
N ASN A 179 -29.35 6.63 0.67
CA ASN A 179 -28.54 5.74 1.51
C ASN A 179 -27.49 4.94 0.71
N PHE A 180 -27.32 5.20 -0.59
CA PHE A 180 -26.32 4.52 -1.42
C PHE A 180 -25.44 5.50 -2.19
N MET A 181 -24.30 5.01 -2.67
CA MET A 181 -23.39 5.74 -3.55
C MET A 181 -23.38 5.07 -4.91
N TYR A 182 -23.25 5.86 -5.98
CA TYR A 182 -23.19 5.33 -7.34
C TYR A 182 -22.19 6.09 -8.22
N ARG A 183 -21.60 5.40 -9.19
CA ARG A 183 -20.72 5.98 -10.20
C ARG A 183 -21.11 5.44 -11.57
N LYS A 184 -21.20 6.32 -12.58
CA LYS A 184 -21.32 5.89 -13.99
C LYS A 184 -19.96 5.40 -14.48
N LEU A 185 -19.96 4.32 -15.25
CA LEU A 185 -18.77 3.72 -15.85
C LEU A 185 -18.64 4.12 -17.32
#